data_AF-A0A1I0KI22-F1
#
_entry.id   AF-A0A1I0KI22-F1
#
_cell.length_a   1.000
_cell.length_b   1.000
_cell.length_c   1.000
_cell.angle_alpha   90.00
_cell.angle_beta   90.00
_cell.angle_gamma   90.00
#
_symmetry.space_group_name_H-M   'P 1'
#
loop_
_entity.id
_entity.type
_entity.pdbx_description
1 polymer ?
#
loop_
_entity_poly.entity_id
_entity_poly.type
_entity_poly.pdbx_seq_one_letter_code
_entity_poly.pdbx_strand_id
1 'polypeptide(L)'
;MALTMALGCSNGPVGVAEEAEGFTMLQHHPSMLEASYQSGGASVRAMLVESAPNVVEVTYDFGDPVIAFRIDYNQGEGHFMPNGNPLDAAQARLITPLLEGISQAVPEEDSARSRVENAAMRQTSFMQIVPVGEPLSPYRFVAERGWTHISCSCGSQNIGGYTRQAGRGCSCNGGSGNGCKGRCGQGCGINSTPKCVGSTAYTQDCAKHDYGLGSFAAASDDYSFASNNCSCSGVGSCE
;
A
#
# COMPACT_ATOMS: atom_id res chain seq x y z
N MET A 1 14.40 -4.57 -74.38
CA MET A 1 13.56 -5.29 -73.39
C MET A 1 14.29 -5.28 -72.07
N ALA A 2 13.83 -4.45 -71.13
CA ALA A 2 14.34 -4.41 -69.76
C ALA A 2 13.15 -4.77 -68.86
N LEU A 3 13.24 -5.92 -68.20
CA LEU A 3 12.30 -6.36 -67.17
C LEU A 3 12.70 -5.64 -65.88
N THR A 4 11.97 -4.59 -65.51
CA THR A 4 12.15 -3.90 -64.22
C THR A 4 11.24 -4.56 -63.19
N MET A 5 11.85 -5.17 -62.17
CA MET A 5 11.15 -5.82 -61.06
C MET A 5 10.37 -4.80 -60.23
N ALA A 6 9.11 -5.11 -59.94
CA ALA A 6 8.29 -4.39 -58.97
C ALA A 6 8.76 -4.73 -57.54
N LEU A 7 9.32 -3.75 -56.84
CA LEU A 7 9.48 -3.77 -55.39
C LEU A 7 8.23 -3.14 -54.78
N GLY A 8 7.32 -3.98 -54.28
CA GLY A 8 6.17 -3.54 -53.49
C GLY A 8 6.62 -3.05 -52.12
N CYS A 9 6.38 -1.78 -51.82
CA CYS A 9 6.42 -1.26 -50.45
C CYS A 9 5.17 -1.73 -49.72
N SER A 10 5.26 -2.83 -48.97
CA SER A 10 4.26 -3.18 -47.96
C SER A 10 4.42 -2.25 -46.76
N ASN A 11 3.73 -1.11 -46.76
CA ASN A 11 3.48 -0.36 -45.53
C ASN A 11 2.42 -1.14 -44.73
N GLY A 12 2.85 -2.19 -44.03
CA GLY A 12 2.06 -2.74 -42.94
C GLY A 12 1.91 -1.67 -41.86
N PRO A 13 0.75 -1.55 -41.18
CA PRO A 13 0.61 -0.63 -40.08
C PRO A 13 1.66 -0.99 -39.03
N VAL A 14 2.45 0.01 -38.63
CA VAL A 14 3.33 -0.09 -37.47
C VAL A 14 2.41 -0.48 -36.32
N GLY A 15 2.54 -1.72 -35.85
CA GLY A 15 1.85 -2.17 -34.65
C GLY A 15 2.25 -1.22 -33.54
N VAL A 16 1.34 -0.35 -33.13
CA VAL A 16 1.38 0.25 -31.81
C VAL A 16 1.41 -0.95 -30.89
N ALA A 17 2.55 -1.20 -30.26
CA ALA A 17 2.63 -2.22 -29.22
C ALA A 17 1.49 -1.89 -28.25
N GLU A 18 0.55 -2.81 -28.08
CA GLU A 18 -0.41 -2.73 -26.98
C GLU A 18 0.41 -2.50 -25.72
N GLU A 19 0.26 -1.33 -25.10
CA GLU A 19 0.75 -1.13 -23.76
C GLU A 19 0.18 -2.25 -22.91
N ALA A 20 1.04 -3.01 -22.25
CA ALA A 20 0.62 -4.18 -21.48
C ALA A 20 -0.24 -3.69 -20.31
N GLU A 21 -1.56 -3.81 -20.47
CA GLU A 21 -2.53 -3.50 -19.43
C GLU A 21 -2.43 -4.51 -18.29
N GLY A 22 -2.60 -4.02 -17.06
CA GLY A 22 -2.68 -4.83 -15.86
C GLY A 22 -1.40 -4.88 -15.03
N PHE A 23 -1.36 -5.86 -14.12
CA PHE A 23 -0.28 -6.05 -13.15
C PHE A 23 0.89 -6.83 -13.77
N THR A 24 2.11 -6.39 -13.47
CA THR A 24 3.34 -7.11 -13.80
C THR A 24 4.28 -7.11 -12.60
N MET A 25 4.75 -8.29 -12.19
CA MET A 25 5.87 -8.42 -11.26
C MET A 25 7.18 -8.36 -12.06
N LEU A 26 8.00 -7.34 -11.83
CA LEU A 26 9.26 -7.11 -12.54
C LEU A 26 10.43 -7.78 -11.83
N GLN A 27 10.47 -7.69 -10.49
CA GLN A 27 11.45 -8.36 -9.65
C GLN A 27 10.84 -8.79 -8.31
N HIS A 28 11.25 -9.96 -7.81
CA HIS A 28 10.83 -10.45 -6.50
C HIS A 28 11.96 -11.23 -5.83
N HIS A 29 12.55 -10.61 -4.81
CA HIS A 29 13.65 -11.12 -4.00
C HIS A 29 13.47 -10.63 -2.54
N PRO A 30 13.96 -11.34 -1.51
CA PRO A 30 13.84 -10.89 -0.12
C PRO A 30 14.33 -9.45 0.18
N SER A 31 15.24 -8.92 -0.64
CA SER A 31 15.80 -7.57 -0.50
C SER A 31 15.31 -6.58 -1.57
N MET A 32 14.47 -7.02 -2.53
CA MET A 32 13.96 -6.18 -3.60
C MET A 32 12.63 -6.70 -4.13
N LEU A 33 11.63 -5.83 -4.20
CA LEU A 33 10.36 -6.10 -4.87
C LEU A 33 10.10 -4.96 -5.84
N GLU A 34 9.79 -5.30 -7.08
CA GLU A 34 9.48 -4.33 -8.11
C GLU A 34 8.28 -4.81 -8.90
N ALA A 35 7.24 -3.99 -8.98
CA ALA A 35 6.01 -4.30 -9.68
C ALA A 35 5.48 -3.06 -10.39
N SER A 36 4.69 -3.28 -11.43
CA SER A 36 3.98 -2.20 -12.11
C SER A 36 2.51 -2.56 -12.31
N TYR A 37 1.69 -1.53 -12.39
CA TYR A 37 0.33 -1.64 -12.88
C TYR A 37 0.07 -0.54 -13.90
N GLN A 38 -0.52 -0.91 -15.03
CA GLN A 38 -0.88 0.01 -16.10
C GLN A 38 -2.35 -0.13 -16.44
N SER A 39 -3.06 1.00 -16.52
CA SER A 39 -4.37 1.01 -17.13
C SER A 39 -4.80 2.35 -17.69
N GLY A 40 -5.38 2.33 -18.89
CA GLY A 40 -6.02 3.50 -19.50
C GLY A 40 -5.05 4.66 -19.76
N GLY A 41 -3.80 4.32 -20.12
CA GLY A 41 -2.73 5.29 -20.36
C GLY A 41 -2.08 5.88 -19.10
N ALA A 42 -2.51 5.47 -17.91
CA ALA A 42 -1.85 5.77 -16.64
C ALA A 42 -1.08 4.54 -16.15
N SER A 43 0.04 4.76 -15.46
CA SER A 43 0.82 3.67 -14.88
C SER A 43 1.38 4.05 -13.52
N VAL A 44 1.68 3.03 -12.73
CA VAL A 44 2.43 3.14 -11.49
C VAL A 44 3.47 2.04 -11.47
N ARG A 45 4.72 2.40 -11.16
CA ARG A 45 5.80 1.46 -10.86
C ARG A 45 6.15 1.58 -9.38
N ALA A 46 5.96 0.49 -8.65
CA ALA A 46 6.39 0.36 -7.28
C ALA A 46 7.75 -0.31 -7.23
N MET A 47 8.72 0.32 -6.60
CA MET A 47 10.05 -0.24 -6.35
C MET A 47 10.34 -0.18 -4.85
N LEU A 48 10.67 -1.34 -4.29
CA LEU A 48 11.03 -1.49 -2.90
C LEU A 48 12.38 -2.17 -2.79
N VAL A 49 13.29 -1.59 -2.02
CA VAL A 49 14.65 -2.11 -1.84
C VAL A 49 15.07 -1.99 -0.39
N GLU A 50 15.71 -3.02 0.14
CA GLU A 50 16.47 -2.90 1.39
C GLU A 50 17.83 -2.26 1.07
N SER A 51 17.95 -0.93 1.19
CA SER A 51 19.14 -0.18 0.79
C SER A 51 20.30 -0.33 1.79
N ALA A 52 19.99 -0.68 3.03
CA ALA A 52 20.93 -1.07 4.08
C ALA A 52 20.24 -2.03 5.05
N PRO A 53 20.95 -2.76 5.93
CA PRO A 53 20.32 -3.66 6.88
C PRO A 53 19.23 -2.98 7.71
N ASN A 54 18.00 -3.48 7.60
CA ASN A 54 16.80 -2.93 8.23
C ASN A 54 16.44 -1.50 7.80
N VAL A 55 16.84 -1.07 6.60
CA VAL A 55 16.43 0.20 5.99
C VAL A 55 15.77 -0.12 4.65
N VAL A 56 14.48 0.19 4.52
CA VAL A 56 13.72 -0.04 3.29
C VAL A 56 13.35 1.28 2.65
N GLU A 57 13.63 1.39 1.35
CA GLU A 57 13.18 2.49 0.51
C GLU A 57 12.06 2.00 -0.39
N VAL A 58 10.98 2.77 -0.46
CA VAL A 58 9.78 2.48 -1.25
C VAL A 58 9.57 3.66 -2.19
N THR A 59 9.35 3.40 -3.46
CA THR A 59 9.05 4.43 -4.45
C THR A 59 7.83 4.02 -5.27
N TYR A 60 6.86 4.91 -5.40
CA TYR A 60 5.76 4.85 -6.35
C TYR A 60 6.00 5.91 -7.42
N ASP A 61 6.33 5.46 -8.62
CA ASP A 61 6.58 6.31 -9.79
C ASP A 61 5.34 6.28 -10.69
N PHE A 62 4.63 7.41 -10.75
CA PHE A 62 3.49 7.64 -11.66
C PHE A 62 3.90 8.47 -12.89
N GLY A 63 5.21 8.62 -13.15
CA GLY A 63 5.79 9.61 -14.06
C GLY A 63 5.87 11.00 -13.42
N ASP A 64 4.74 11.53 -12.97
CA ASP A 64 4.62 12.73 -12.12
C ASP A 64 3.24 12.70 -11.41
N PRO A 65 3.15 12.53 -10.08
CA PRO A 65 4.24 12.59 -9.10
C PRO A 65 5.07 11.32 -8.95
N VAL A 66 6.19 11.48 -8.22
CA VAL A 66 6.95 10.40 -7.59
C VAL A 66 6.77 10.50 -6.09
N ILE A 67 6.34 9.40 -5.45
CA ILE A 67 6.08 9.35 -4.01
C ILE A 67 7.02 8.32 -3.38
N ALA A 68 7.92 8.77 -2.51
CA ALA A 68 8.90 7.91 -1.87
C ALA A 68 8.75 7.85 -0.35
N PHE A 69 9.14 6.71 0.21
CA PHE A 69 9.31 6.48 1.64
C PHE A 69 10.72 5.96 1.89
N ARG A 70 11.35 6.44 2.97
CA ARG A 70 12.53 5.77 3.56
C ARG A 70 12.17 5.36 4.98
N ILE A 71 12.24 4.07 5.28
CA ILE A 71 11.87 3.49 6.56
C ILE A 71 13.11 2.88 7.20
N ASP A 72 13.56 3.46 8.30
CA ASP A 72 14.69 2.99 9.10
C ASP A 72 14.18 2.26 10.34
N TYR A 73 14.12 0.93 10.26
CA TYR A 73 13.62 0.11 11.36
C TYR A 73 14.61 0.03 12.53
N ASN A 74 15.89 0.37 12.33
CA ASN A 74 16.84 0.44 13.44
C ASN A 74 16.55 1.64 14.33
N GLN A 75 16.12 2.76 13.74
CA GLN A 75 15.79 3.99 14.45
C GLN A 75 14.31 4.08 14.83
N GLY A 76 13.45 3.28 14.19
CA GLY A 76 12.00 3.46 14.29
C GLY A 76 11.58 4.81 13.72
N GLU A 77 12.18 5.21 12.60
CA GLU A 77 11.94 6.50 11.94
C GLU A 77 11.68 6.27 10.46
N GLY A 78 10.78 7.06 9.88
CA GLY A 78 10.63 7.09 8.43
C GLY A 78 10.33 8.49 7.91
N HIS A 79 10.57 8.65 6.61
CA HIS A 79 10.38 9.89 5.88
C HIS A 79 9.45 9.65 4.72
N PHE A 80 8.41 10.48 4.63
CA PHE A 80 7.57 10.62 3.46
C PHE A 80 8.15 11.73 2.59
N MET A 81 8.45 11.40 1.33
CA MET A 81 9.20 12.24 0.40
C MET A 81 8.46 12.31 -0.95
N PRO A 82 7.33 13.04 -1.02
CA PRO A 82 6.63 13.27 -2.28
C PRO A 82 7.38 14.31 -3.11
N ASN A 83 7.34 14.16 -4.42
CA ASN A 83 7.86 15.13 -5.37
C ASN A 83 6.96 15.19 -6.61
N GLY A 84 6.74 16.40 -7.13
CA GLY A 84 5.92 16.61 -8.32
C GLY A 84 4.49 17.07 -8.00
N ASN A 85 3.57 16.79 -8.91
CA ASN A 85 2.19 17.24 -8.85
C ASN A 85 1.34 16.48 -7.80
N PRO A 86 0.20 17.02 -7.38
CA PRO A 86 -0.78 16.23 -6.61
C PRO A 86 -1.16 14.95 -7.34
N LEU A 87 -1.36 13.86 -6.58
CA LEU A 87 -1.89 12.62 -7.11
C LEU A 87 -3.29 12.86 -7.69
N ASP A 88 -3.53 12.48 -8.95
CA ASP A 88 -4.84 12.62 -9.56
C ASP A 88 -5.73 11.37 -9.36
N ALA A 89 -6.99 11.48 -9.77
CA ALA A 89 -7.97 10.41 -9.60
C ALA A 89 -7.70 9.17 -10.48
N ALA A 90 -7.02 9.33 -11.62
CA ALA A 90 -6.63 8.21 -12.48
C ALA A 90 -5.47 7.42 -11.85
N GLN A 91 -4.44 8.14 -11.38
CA GLN A 91 -3.29 7.59 -10.66
C GLN A 91 -3.71 6.88 -9.37
N ALA A 92 -4.56 7.50 -8.55
CA ALA A 92 -5.05 6.91 -7.32
C ALA A 92 -5.79 5.57 -7.53
N ARG A 93 -6.48 5.41 -8.67
CA ARG A 93 -7.17 4.16 -9.02
C ARG A 93 -6.23 3.00 -9.31
N LEU A 94 -4.95 3.27 -9.64
CA LEU A 94 -3.96 2.23 -9.92
C LEU A 94 -3.46 1.52 -8.66
N ILE A 95 -3.54 2.18 -7.49
CA ILE A 95 -2.97 1.66 -6.23
C ILE A 95 -3.66 0.38 -5.75
N THR A 96 -5.00 0.31 -5.84
CA THR A 96 -5.74 -0.86 -5.38
C THR A 96 -5.41 -2.13 -6.18
N PRO A 97 -5.49 -2.13 -7.53
CA PRO A 97 -5.14 -3.32 -8.30
C PRO A 97 -3.63 -3.63 -8.27
N LEU A 98 -2.76 -2.62 -8.07
CA LEU A 98 -1.35 -2.85 -7.77
C LEU A 98 -1.18 -3.65 -6.47
N LEU A 99 -1.84 -3.23 -5.37
CA LEU A 99 -1.81 -3.92 -4.10
C LEU A 99 -2.34 -5.35 -4.22
N GLU A 100 -3.45 -5.54 -4.94
CA GLU A 100 -4.01 -6.86 -5.22
C GLU A 100 -2.99 -7.77 -5.91
N GLY A 101 -2.30 -7.27 -6.94
CA GLY A 101 -1.25 -8.02 -7.63
C GLY A 101 -0.05 -8.35 -6.74
N ILE A 102 0.46 -7.37 -5.97
CA ILE A 102 1.54 -7.61 -4.98
C ILE A 102 1.13 -8.69 -3.99
N SER A 103 -0.10 -8.63 -3.49
CA SER A 103 -0.60 -9.53 -2.47
C SER A 103 -0.74 -10.99 -2.91
N GLN A 104 -0.91 -11.22 -4.22
CA GLN A 104 -0.92 -12.56 -4.81
C GLN A 104 0.49 -13.11 -5.04
N ALA A 105 1.49 -12.23 -5.12
CA ALA A 105 2.88 -12.60 -5.39
C ALA A 105 3.70 -12.84 -4.13
N VAL A 106 3.32 -12.24 -2.99
CA VAL A 106 4.03 -12.42 -1.71
C VAL A 106 3.34 -13.43 -0.79
N PRO A 107 4.04 -14.05 0.17
CA PRO A 107 3.42 -14.96 1.14
C PRO A 107 2.22 -14.34 1.86
N GLU A 108 1.21 -15.13 2.22
CA GLU A 108 0.02 -14.63 2.92
C GLU A 108 0.31 -14.26 4.39
N GLU A 109 1.17 -15.04 5.04
CA GLU A 109 1.53 -14.87 6.45
C GLU A 109 2.66 -13.84 6.64
N ASP A 110 2.45 -12.87 7.53
CA ASP A 110 3.46 -11.85 7.89
C ASP A 110 4.79 -12.45 8.34
N SER A 111 4.76 -13.56 9.08
CA SER A 111 5.95 -14.26 9.57
C SER A 111 6.78 -14.91 8.48
N ALA A 112 6.20 -15.17 7.31
CA ALA A 112 6.87 -15.74 6.15
C ALA A 112 7.39 -14.65 5.18
N ARG A 113 6.99 -13.38 5.37
CA ARG A 113 7.41 -12.26 4.54
C ARG A 113 8.77 -11.70 4.98
N SER A 114 9.62 -11.41 4.01
CA SER A 114 10.76 -10.52 4.17
C SER A 114 10.31 -9.11 4.58
N ARG A 115 11.28 -8.29 5.01
CA ARG A 115 11.03 -6.90 5.38
C ARG A 115 10.53 -6.07 4.21
N VAL A 116 11.08 -6.32 3.01
CA VAL A 116 10.67 -5.66 1.77
C VAL A 116 9.24 -6.01 1.39
N GLU A 117 8.85 -7.28 1.51
CA GLU A 117 7.47 -7.70 1.24
C GLU A 117 6.47 -7.11 2.25
N ASN A 118 6.84 -7.06 3.53
CA ASN A 118 6.04 -6.37 4.55
C ASN A 118 5.87 -4.88 4.24
N ALA A 119 6.94 -4.20 3.84
CA ALA A 119 6.87 -2.81 3.41
C ALA A 119 6.01 -2.64 2.15
N ALA A 120 6.08 -3.58 1.19
CA ALA A 120 5.28 -3.54 -0.05
C ALA A 120 3.79 -3.57 0.25
N MET A 121 3.36 -4.50 1.10
CA MET A 121 1.96 -4.61 1.51
C MET A 121 1.49 -3.34 2.21
N ARG A 122 2.25 -2.88 3.21
CA ARG A 122 1.77 -1.81 4.08
C ARG A 122 1.85 -0.43 3.45
N GLN A 123 2.95 -0.09 2.78
CA GLN A 123 3.09 1.22 2.14
C GLN A 123 2.15 1.33 0.94
N THR A 124 1.92 0.24 0.20
CA THR A 124 0.97 0.30 -0.94
C THR A 124 -0.45 0.46 -0.43
N SER A 125 -0.75 -0.11 0.74
CA SER A 125 -2.03 0.14 1.37
C SER A 125 -2.17 1.55 1.96
N PHE A 126 -1.11 2.11 2.53
CA PHE A 126 -1.07 3.53 2.91
C PHE A 126 -1.34 4.44 1.70
N MET A 127 -0.81 4.10 0.53
CA MET A 127 -1.09 4.84 -0.70
C MET A 127 -2.59 4.88 -1.08
N GLN A 128 -3.42 3.96 -0.57
CA GLN A 128 -4.88 3.98 -0.82
C GLN A 128 -5.61 5.11 -0.08
N ILE A 129 -5.00 5.70 0.95
CA ILE A 129 -5.59 6.78 1.77
C ILE A 129 -4.93 8.15 1.51
N VAL A 130 -3.95 8.22 0.61
CA VAL A 130 -3.29 9.48 0.28
C VAL A 130 -4.29 10.44 -0.38
N PRO A 131 -4.35 11.72 0.03
CA PRO A 131 -5.25 12.71 -0.55
C PRO A 131 -5.06 12.89 -2.06
N VAL A 132 -6.17 12.94 -2.80
CA VAL A 132 -6.20 13.14 -4.25
C VAL A 132 -6.47 14.61 -4.57
N GLY A 133 -5.69 15.18 -5.49
CA GLY A 133 -5.81 16.57 -5.92
C GLY A 133 -5.26 17.61 -4.94
N GLU A 134 -4.64 17.16 -3.84
CA GLU A 134 -4.04 18.02 -2.83
C GLU A 134 -2.50 17.93 -2.86
N PRO A 135 -1.78 19.06 -2.67
CA PRO A 135 -0.33 19.03 -2.52
C PRO A 135 0.11 18.17 -1.34
N LEU A 136 1.01 17.23 -1.60
CA LEU A 136 1.61 16.38 -0.58
C LEU A 136 2.89 17.03 -0.06
N SER A 137 2.98 17.22 1.26
CA SER A 137 4.18 17.80 1.89
C SER A 137 5.07 16.70 2.47
N PRO A 138 6.40 16.83 2.38
CA PRO A 138 7.30 15.90 3.04
C PRO A 138 7.16 15.99 4.56
N TYR A 139 7.25 14.85 5.24
CA TYR A 139 7.24 14.79 6.70
C TYR A 139 8.04 13.60 7.22
N ARG A 140 8.38 13.67 8.51
CA ARG A 140 8.97 12.59 9.27
C ARG A 140 7.90 11.95 10.14
N PHE A 141 7.88 10.62 10.19
CA PHE A 141 7.08 9.83 11.13
C PHE A 141 8.01 8.94 11.95
N VAL A 142 7.62 8.61 13.18
CA VAL A 142 8.43 7.81 14.12
C VAL A 142 7.55 6.74 14.72
N ALA A 143 8.12 5.58 15.04
CA ALA A 143 7.43 4.52 15.77
C ALA A 143 7.00 5.08 17.13
N GLU A 144 5.72 5.46 17.25
CA GLU A 144 5.22 6.09 18.47
C GLU A 144 5.38 5.11 19.65
N ARG A 145 5.72 5.63 20.84
CA ARG A 145 5.83 4.79 22.06
C ARG A 145 4.47 4.56 22.75
N GLY A 146 3.40 5.10 22.17
CA GLY A 146 2.04 5.16 22.74
C GLY A 146 1.04 4.24 22.06
N TRP A 147 1.46 3.07 21.57
CA TRP A 147 0.56 2.09 20.93
C TRP A 147 -0.64 1.80 21.83
N THR A 148 -1.82 2.15 21.34
CA THR A 148 -3.09 1.64 21.84
C THR A 148 -3.32 0.26 21.27
N HIS A 149 -3.36 -0.72 22.16
CA HIS A 149 -3.72 -2.08 21.76
C HIS A 149 -5.23 -2.27 21.77
N ILE A 150 -5.79 -2.70 20.65
CA ILE A 150 -7.21 -2.99 20.50
C ILE A 150 -7.44 -4.51 20.53
N SER A 151 -8.64 -4.95 20.86
CA SER A 151 -9.04 -6.35 20.90
C SER A 151 -8.81 -7.07 19.58
N CYS A 152 -8.39 -8.33 19.66
CA CYS A 152 -8.35 -9.27 18.53
C CYS A 152 -9.76 -9.62 18.01
N SER A 153 -10.83 -9.25 18.72
CA SER A 153 -12.20 -9.39 18.22
C SER A 153 -12.74 -8.05 17.72
N CYS A 154 -13.44 -8.09 16.59
CA CYS A 154 -14.22 -6.97 16.09
C CYS A 154 -15.32 -6.61 17.12
N GLY A 155 -15.29 -5.38 17.62
CA GLY A 155 -16.22 -4.91 18.63
C GLY A 155 -16.15 -3.40 18.86
N SER A 156 -17.01 -2.90 19.75
CA SER A 156 -16.98 -1.50 20.17
C SER A 156 -15.85 -1.28 21.18
N GLN A 157 -14.89 -0.43 20.86
CA GLN A 157 -13.68 -0.20 21.63
C GLN A 157 -13.47 1.30 21.84
N ASN A 158 -12.95 1.69 23.01
CA ASN A 158 -12.56 3.07 23.29
C ASN A 158 -11.11 3.26 22.87
N ILE A 159 -10.90 4.02 21.79
CA ILE A 159 -9.57 4.31 21.25
C ILE A 159 -9.34 5.80 21.40
N GLY A 160 -8.44 6.16 22.32
CA GLY A 160 -8.07 7.55 22.54
C GLY A 160 -9.24 8.48 22.91
N GLY A 161 -10.21 8.00 23.70
CA GLY A 161 -11.35 8.77 24.17
C GLY A 161 -12.61 8.67 23.30
N TYR A 162 -12.57 7.93 22.19
CA TYR A 162 -13.72 7.74 21.29
C TYR A 162 -14.11 6.28 21.21
N THR A 163 -15.40 5.99 21.44
CA THR A 163 -15.96 4.65 21.28
C THR A 163 -16.36 4.41 19.83
N ARG A 164 -15.77 3.38 19.20
CA ARG A 164 -15.92 3.04 17.78
C ARG A 164 -15.75 1.55 17.53
N GLN A 165 -16.22 1.04 16.39
CA GLN A 165 -16.00 -0.36 16.02
C GLN A 165 -14.56 -0.55 15.52
N ALA A 166 -13.82 -1.45 16.15
CA ALA A 166 -12.44 -1.75 15.81
C ALA A 166 -12.12 -3.20 16.17
N GLY A 167 -11.03 -3.74 15.62
CA GLY A 167 -10.52 -5.08 15.93
C GLY A 167 -10.28 -5.91 14.67
N ARG A 168 -9.89 -7.17 14.86
CA ARG A 168 -9.60 -8.09 13.75
C ARG A 168 -10.90 -8.71 13.22
N GLY A 169 -11.02 -8.78 11.90
CA GLY A 169 -12.10 -9.50 11.22
C GLY A 169 -12.70 -8.73 10.04
N CYS A 170 -13.10 -9.47 9.00
CA CYS A 170 -13.68 -8.90 7.77
C CYS A 170 -14.98 -8.12 7.97
N SER A 171 -15.66 -8.30 9.11
CA SER A 171 -16.86 -7.55 9.52
C SER A 171 -16.54 -6.22 10.23
N CYS A 172 -15.27 -5.93 10.50
CA CYS A 172 -14.82 -4.69 11.12
C CYS A 172 -14.70 -3.58 10.07
N ASN A 173 -15.84 -2.94 9.80
CA ASN A 173 -15.97 -1.91 8.75
C ASN A 173 -16.33 -0.52 9.29
N GLY A 174 -16.44 -0.36 10.61
CA GLY A 174 -16.70 0.95 11.24
C GLY A 174 -17.97 1.69 10.77
N GLY A 175 -18.94 0.99 10.16
CA GLY A 175 -20.18 1.55 9.61
C GLY A 175 -20.21 1.68 8.08
N SER A 176 -21.09 2.53 7.55
CA SER A 176 -21.19 2.82 6.11
C SER A 176 -20.09 3.80 5.67
N GLY A 177 -19.38 3.47 4.59
CA GLY A 177 -18.32 4.30 4.00
C GLY A 177 -17.14 3.45 3.49
N ASN A 178 -16.56 3.84 2.36
CA ASN A 178 -15.42 3.17 1.75
C ASN A 178 -14.12 3.47 2.49
N GLY A 179 -13.35 2.43 2.80
CA GLY A 179 -11.91 2.49 3.04
C GLY A 179 -11.48 2.58 4.51
N CYS A 180 -10.84 1.53 5.01
CA CYS A 180 -10.01 1.49 6.23
C CYS A 180 -10.63 1.58 7.63
N LYS A 181 -11.90 1.96 7.84
CA LYS A 181 -12.44 2.18 9.21
C LYS A 181 -12.18 1.00 10.17
N GLY A 182 -11.30 1.19 11.16
CA GLY A 182 -10.90 0.19 12.14
C GLY A 182 -9.77 -0.75 11.70
N ARG A 183 -9.04 -0.38 10.64
CA ARG A 183 -7.99 -1.18 9.96
C ARG A 183 -6.73 -0.38 9.62
N CYS A 184 -6.60 0.84 10.16
CA CYS A 184 -5.39 1.65 10.09
C CYS A 184 -4.08 0.84 10.36
N GLY A 185 -2.99 1.15 9.66
CA GLY A 185 -1.76 0.37 9.76
C GLY A 185 -1.77 -1.00 9.08
N GLN A 186 -2.89 -1.45 8.50
CA GLN A 186 -2.97 -2.70 7.73
C GLN A 186 -3.73 -2.61 6.41
N GLY A 187 -4.61 -1.63 6.25
CA GLY A 187 -5.09 -1.26 4.93
C GLY A 187 -6.58 -1.13 4.67
N CYS A 188 -6.89 -0.54 3.51
CA CYS A 188 -8.24 -0.25 3.05
C CYS A 188 -8.72 -1.37 2.12
N GLY A 189 -9.55 -2.27 2.63
CA GLY A 189 -10.28 -3.20 1.76
C GLY A 189 -11.27 -4.07 2.51
N ILE A 190 -12.52 -4.13 2.04
CA ILE A 190 -13.49 -5.18 2.41
C ILE A 190 -12.95 -6.59 2.08
N ASN A 191 -12.02 -6.67 1.12
CA ASN A 191 -11.27 -7.85 0.69
C ASN A 191 -9.77 -7.76 1.02
N SER A 192 -9.35 -6.94 2.01
CA SER A 192 -7.93 -6.68 2.32
C SER A 192 -7.11 -7.96 2.18
N THR A 193 -6.10 -8.00 1.31
CA THR A 193 -5.21 -9.16 1.23
C THR A 193 -4.01 -8.88 2.15
N PRO A 194 -3.65 -9.79 3.07
CA PRO A 194 -4.32 -11.05 3.38
C PRO A 194 -5.70 -10.85 4.04
N LYS A 195 -6.66 -11.72 3.66
CA LYS A 195 -8.07 -11.63 4.08
C LYS A 195 -8.19 -11.61 5.60
N CYS A 196 -8.98 -10.69 6.12
CA CYS A 196 -9.32 -10.60 7.55
C CYS A 196 -8.12 -10.43 8.50
N VAL A 197 -6.98 -9.93 8.00
CA VAL A 197 -5.84 -9.55 8.85
C VAL A 197 -6.07 -8.09 9.25
N GLY A 198 -6.30 -7.89 10.55
CA GLY A 198 -6.39 -6.58 11.22
C GLY A 198 -5.26 -6.49 12.26
N SER A 199 -4.70 -5.29 12.47
CA SER A 199 -3.70 -5.07 13.53
C SER A 199 -4.45 -4.99 14.83
N THR A 200 -3.76 -5.25 15.92
CA THR A 200 -4.21 -4.90 17.26
C THR A 200 -3.32 -3.91 17.95
N ALA A 201 -2.33 -3.34 17.24
CA ALA A 201 -1.58 -2.19 17.69
C ALA A 201 -1.84 -1.03 16.73
N TYR A 202 -2.31 0.09 17.29
CA TYR A 202 -2.52 1.35 16.59
C TYR A 202 -2.03 2.49 17.47
N THR A 203 -1.61 3.58 16.87
CA THR A 203 -1.54 4.87 17.53
C THR A 203 -2.93 5.50 17.61
N GLN A 204 -3.09 6.47 18.52
CA GLN A 204 -4.38 7.13 18.73
C GLN A 204 -4.79 7.97 17.50
N ASP A 205 -3.81 8.51 16.78
CA ASP A 205 -3.96 9.32 15.58
C ASP A 205 -4.33 8.50 14.35
N CYS A 206 -3.83 7.27 14.20
CA CYS A 206 -4.34 6.34 13.17
C CYS A 206 -5.84 6.07 13.35
N ALA A 207 -6.27 5.83 14.59
CA ALA A 207 -7.69 5.63 14.89
C ALA A 207 -8.53 6.90 14.66
N LYS A 208 -7.97 8.10 14.87
CA LYS A 208 -8.67 9.35 14.52
C LYS A 208 -8.76 9.50 13.00
N HIS A 209 -7.70 9.21 12.25
CA HIS A 209 -7.70 9.25 10.79
C HIS A 209 -8.81 8.37 10.20
N ASP A 210 -8.92 7.11 10.63
CA ASP A 210 -9.93 6.15 10.14
C ASP A 210 -11.38 6.67 10.26
N TYR A 211 -11.64 7.59 11.18
CA TYR A 211 -12.95 8.19 11.39
C TYR A 211 -13.07 9.63 10.85
N GLY A 212 -12.12 10.07 10.01
CA GLY A 212 -12.08 11.42 9.45
C GLY A 212 -11.81 12.52 10.48
N LEU A 213 -11.18 12.16 11.60
CA LEU A 213 -10.89 13.05 12.74
C LEU A 213 -9.40 13.38 12.85
N GLY A 214 -8.55 12.82 11.99
CA GLY A 214 -7.09 12.99 11.99
C GLY A 214 -6.53 13.12 10.58
N SER A 215 -5.30 13.59 10.44
CA SER A 215 -4.63 13.70 9.15
C SER A 215 -4.09 12.34 8.67
N PHE A 216 -3.97 12.16 7.35
CA PHE A 216 -3.40 10.94 6.78
C PHE A 216 -1.93 10.71 7.21
N ALA A 217 -1.15 11.79 7.34
CA ALA A 217 0.25 11.74 7.75
C ALA A 217 0.44 11.14 9.16
N ALA A 218 -0.58 11.27 10.01
CA ALA A 218 -0.58 10.75 11.37
C ALA A 218 -0.91 9.23 11.45
N ALA A 219 -1.10 8.58 10.31
CA ALA A 219 -1.22 7.12 10.23
C ALA A 219 0.07 6.45 9.72
N SER A 220 1.06 7.22 9.25
CA SER A 220 2.20 6.64 8.53
C SER A 220 3.08 5.71 9.36
N ASP A 221 3.23 5.99 10.65
CA ASP A 221 3.98 5.15 11.57
C ASP A 221 3.25 3.83 11.88
N ASP A 222 1.92 3.79 11.87
CA ASP A 222 1.18 2.54 11.95
C ASP A 222 1.40 1.65 10.75
N TYR A 223 1.32 2.21 9.54
CA TYR A 223 1.60 1.47 8.30
C TYR A 223 3.08 1.10 8.18
N SER A 224 3.97 1.65 8.99
CA SER A 224 5.40 1.36 8.91
C SER A 224 5.89 0.44 10.04
N PHE A 225 5.38 0.62 11.25
CA PHE A 225 5.95 0.08 12.48
C PHE A 225 4.98 -0.72 13.34
N ALA A 226 3.66 -0.64 13.12
CA ALA A 226 2.71 -1.39 13.94
C ALA A 226 3.00 -2.90 13.88
N SER A 227 3.12 -3.57 15.01
CA SER A 227 3.21 -5.03 15.07
C SER A 227 1.83 -5.63 15.34
N ASN A 228 1.47 -6.70 14.63
CA ASN A 228 0.29 -7.46 14.99
C ASN A 228 0.60 -8.22 16.29
N ASN A 229 -0.15 -7.95 17.36
CA ASN A 229 0.04 -8.61 18.64
C ASN A 229 -0.95 -9.78 18.84
N CYS A 230 -1.76 -10.11 17.84
CA CYS A 230 -2.63 -11.29 17.88
C CYS A 230 -1.97 -12.45 17.15
N SER A 231 -1.60 -13.49 17.88
CA SER A 231 -1.28 -14.79 17.30
C SER A 231 -2.55 -15.42 16.71
N CYS A 232 -2.46 -16.04 15.53
CA CYS A 232 -3.51 -16.92 14.97
C CYS A 232 -3.62 -18.25 15.74
N SER A 233 -3.44 -18.25 17.06
CA SER A 233 -3.35 -19.46 17.87
C SER A 233 -4.55 -19.69 18.79
N GLY A 234 -5.65 -18.95 18.63
CA GLY A 234 -6.80 -19.17 19.49
C GLY A 234 -8.08 -18.48 19.01
N VAL A 235 -9.06 -19.32 18.72
CA VAL A 235 -10.50 -19.03 18.64
C VAL A 235 -10.94 -18.26 17.38
N GLY A 236 -11.21 -19.03 16.32
CA GLY A 236 -11.90 -18.59 15.11
C GLY A 236 -10.99 -18.68 13.89
N SER A 237 -11.25 -19.67 13.04
CA SER A 237 -10.66 -19.75 11.70
C SER A 237 -10.86 -18.43 10.95
N CYS A 238 -9.80 -17.94 10.32
CA CYS A 238 -9.93 -16.93 9.27
C CYS A 238 -10.34 -17.68 8.00
N GLU A 239 -11.62 -18.01 7.87
CA GLU A 239 -12.24 -18.40 6.59
C GLU A 239 -12.88 -17.19 5.92
#